data_AF-A0A383BMG3-F1
#
_entry.id   AF-A0A383BMG3-F1
#
_cell.length_a   1.000
_cell.length_b   1.000
_cell.length_c   1.000
_cell.angle_alpha   90.00
_cell.angle_beta   90.00
_cell.angle_gamma   90.00
#
_symmetry.space_group_name_H-M   'P 1'
#
loop_
_entity.id
_entity.type
_entity.pdbx_description
1 polymer ?
#
loop_
_entity_poly.entity_id
_entity_poly.type
_entity_poly.pdbx_seq_one_letter_code
_entity_poly.pdbx_strand_id
1 'polypeptide(L)'
;LPHVKCLQCRECKSEYPIEPLNACEFCFGPLEVSYDYDSVAKAVSRKSIESGPNTMWRYHDFLPVEKDSAVDISTGFTPLIHAKNLGRQLGLDHLYIKNDSVNPTFSFKDRPVSVTTTKALEFEFEVLACVSTGNLMGSVAAHGAKAGMQTMVFYPADLEQGKIQGAAVYGPTMV
;
A
#
# COMPACT_ATOMS: atom_id res chain seq x y z
N LEU A 1 2.57 -15.83 8.24
CA LEU A 1 2.85 -14.38 8.25
C LEU A 1 3.81 -14.09 9.37
N PRO A 2 5.07 -13.75 9.07
CA PRO A 2 6.03 -13.48 10.12
C PRO A 2 5.53 -12.27 10.93
N HIS A 3 5.43 -12.47 12.24
CA HIS A 3 5.07 -11.44 13.24
C HIS A 3 3.63 -10.94 13.32
N VAL A 4 2.71 -11.33 12.43
CA VAL A 4 1.29 -10.95 12.58
C VAL A 4 0.59 -11.90 13.57
N LYS A 5 -0.09 -11.35 14.58
CA LYS A 5 -0.87 -12.13 15.57
C LYS A 5 -2.32 -12.33 15.12
N CYS A 6 -3.00 -11.23 14.83
CA CYS A 6 -4.43 -11.19 14.54
C CYS A 6 -4.79 -9.84 13.88
N LEU A 7 -6.04 -9.71 13.46
CA LEU A 7 -6.66 -8.41 13.26
C LEU A 7 -7.27 -7.96 14.60
N GLN A 8 -7.19 -6.66 14.92
CA GLN A 8 -7.75 -6.11 16.15
C GLN A 8 -8.58 -4.88 15.84
N CYS A 9 -9.79 -4.82 16.38
CA CYS A 9 -10.61 -3.62 16.28
C CYS A 9 -9.95 -2.46 17.03
N ARG A 10 -9.78 -1.33 16.34
CA ARG A 10 -9.19 -0.13 16.94
C ARG A 10 -9.98 0.37 18.16
N GLU A 11 -11.31 0.27 18.13
CA GLU A 11 -12.21 0.83 19.13
C GLU A 11 -12.41 -0.09 20.34
N CYS A 12 -12.96 -1.29 20.12
CA CYS A 12 -13.34 -2.20 21.21
C CYS A 12 -12.28 -3.26 21.55
N LYS A 13 -11.15 -3.30 20.81
CA LYS A 13 -10.04 -4.25 20.99
C LYS A 13 -10.37 -5.72 20.76
N SER A 14 -11.57 -6.05 20.26
CA SER A 14 -11.92 -7.40 19.83
C SER A 14 -10.91 -7.90 18.79
N GLU A 15 -10.46 -9.14 18.98
CA GLU A 15 -9.53 -9.82 18.07
C GLU A 15 -10.29 -10.65 17.04
N TYR A 16 -9.74 -10.69 15.83
CA TYR A 16 -10.30 -11.37 14.68
C TYR A 16 -9.20 -12.20 13.99
N PRO A 17 -9.58 -13.30 13.33
CA PRO A 17 -8.64 -14.05 12.49
C PRO A 17 -8.12 -13.17 11.35
N ILE A 18 -6.98 -13.57 10.77
CA ILE A 18 -6.38 -12.88 9.62
C ILE A 18 -7.15 -13.30 8.37
N GLU A 19 -8.27 -12.64 8.16
CA GLU A 19 -9.24 -12.91 7.11
C GLU A 19 -9.55 -11.60 6.34
N PRO A 20 -10.31 -11.66 5.23
CA PRO A 20 -10.69 -10.49 4.43
C PRO A 20 -11.74 -9.60 5.13
N LEU A 21 -11.47 -9.20 6.36
CA LEU A 21 -12.34 -8.41 7.22
C LEU A 21 -11.76 -7.00 7.37
N ASN A 22 -12.62 -5.98 7.27
CA ASN A 22 -12.22 -4.57 7.39
C ASN A 22 -12.92 -3.82 8.53
N ALA A 23 -13.99 -4.37 9.09
CA ALA A 23 -14.78 -3.73 10.13
C ALA A 23 -15.19 -4.73 11.22
N CYS A 24 -15.26 -4.23 12.46
CA CYS A 24 -15.74 -4.96 13.62
C CYS A 24 -17.24 -5.18 13.56
N GLU A 25 -17.72 -6.39 13.83
CA GLU A 25 -19.16 -6.72 13.82
C GLU A 25 -19.93 -6.10 14.99
N PHE A 26 -19.26 -5.77 16.10
CA PHE A 26 -19.90 -5.24 17.30
C PHE A 26 -20.04 -3.71 17.30
N CYS A 27 -19.05 -2.99 16.77
CA CYS A 27 -18.99 -1.53 16.86
C CYS A 27 -18.72 -0.83 15.53
N PHE A 28 -18.60 -1.57 14.42
CA PHE A 28 -18.26 -1.04 13.08
C PHE A 28 -16.94 -0.25 13.01
N GLY A 29 -16.11 -0.33 14.05
CA GLY A 29 -14.77 0.25 14.06
C GLY A 29 -13.83 -0.50 13.11
N PRO A 30 -12.79 0.17 12.56
CA PRO A 30 -11.85 -0.44 11.63
C PRO A 30 -11.03 -1.54 12.32
N LEU A 31 -10.72 -2.59 11.56
CA LEU A 31 -9.76 -3.61 11.96
C LEU A 31 -8.34 -3.20 11.54
N GLU A 32 -7.39 -3.31 12.47
CA GLU A 32 -5.97 -3.04 12.26
C GLU A 32 -5.16 -4.32 12.46
N VAL A 33 -3.99 -4.41 11.82
CA VAL A 33 -3.11 -5.58 12.00
C VAL A 33 -2.39 -5.47 13.35
N SER A 34 -2.51 -6.52 14.18
CA SER A 34 -1.78 -6.65 15.44
C SER A 34 -0.49 -7.44 15.24
N TYR A 35 0.61 -6.94 15.78
CA TYR A 35 1.95 -7.50 15.61
C TYR A 35 2.54 -8.05 16.91
N ASP A 36 3.38 -9.07 16.77
CA ASP A 36 4.31 -9.53 17.80
C ASP A 36 5.60 -8.70 17.77
N TYR A 37 5.58 -7.55 18.46
CA TYR A 37 6.73 -6.65 18.49
C TYR A 37 7.98 -7.27 19.14
N ASP A 38 7.84 -8.25 20.04
CA ASP A 38 8.99 -8.96 20.61
C ASP A 38 9.67 -9.84 19.54
N SER A 39 8.88 -10.43 18.66
CA SER A 39 9.36 -11.20 17.51
C SER A 39 10.00 -10.28 16.45
N VAL A 40 9.36 -9.15 16.14
CA VAL A 40 9.92 -8.13 15.23
C VAL A 40 11.27 -7.61 15.74
N ALA A 41 11.36 -7.26 17.03
CA ALA A 41 12.58 -6.71 17.63
C ALA A 41 13.77 -7.69 17.57
N LYS A 42 13.51 -9.00 17.54
CA LYS A 42 14.55 -10.04 17.41
C LYS A 42 14.97 -10.26 15.96
N ALA A 43 14.06 -10.09 15.00
CA ALA A 43 14.29 -10.37 13.59
C ALA A 43 14.83 -9.16 12.82
N VAL A 44 14.41 -7.95 13.18
CA VAL A 44 14.67 -6.75 12.40
C VAL A 44 15.83 -5.94 12.95
N SER A 45 16.75 -5.57 12.07
CA SER A 45 17.85 -4.66 12.37
C SER A 45 18.02 -3.66 11.23
N ARG A 46 18.73 -2.55 11.48
CA ARG A 46 19.12 -1.62 10.40
C ARG A 46 19.79 -2.36 9.24
N LYS A 47 20.71 -3.29 9.56
CA LYS A 47 21.43 -4.08 8.56
C LYS A 47 20.50 -4.98 7.75
N SER A 48 19.50 -5.62 8.38
CA SER A 48 18.56 -6.47 7.65
C SER A 48 17.70 -5.65 6.67
N ILE A 49 17.17 -4.50 7.12
CA ILE A 49 16.47 -3.53 6.25
C ILE A 49 17.38 -3.03 5.12
N GLU A 50 18.64 -2.71 5.43
CA GLU A 50 19.61 -2.20 4.46
C GLU A 50 19.95 -3.20 3.37
N SER A 51 19.98 -4.50 3.71
CA SER A 51 20.21 -5.59 2.77
C SER A 51 19.03 -5.93 1.87
N GLY A 52 17.84 -5.40 2.17
CA GLY A 52 16.64 -5.57 1.34
C GLY A 52 16.70 -4.77 0.02
N PRO A 53 15.72 -4.99 -0.88
CA PRO A 53 15.65 -4.27 -2.15
C PRO A 53 15.47 -2.75 -1.94
N ASN A 54 15.82 -1.95 -2.94
CA ASN A 54 15.56 -0.51 -2.94
C ASN A 54 14.09 -0.19 -3.27
N THR A 55 13.17 -0.83 -2.57
CA THR A 55 11.71 -0.66 -2.67
C THR A 55 11.12 -0.68 -1.24
N MET A 56 9.80 -0.56 -1.09
CA MET A 56 9.15 -0.69 0.21
C MET A 56 9.30 -2.09 0.80
N TRP A 57 9.59 -3.09 -0.03
CA TRP A 57 9.69 -4.49 0.37
C TRP A 57 10.94 -4.82 1.20
N ARG A 58 11.88 -3.87 1.35
CA ARG A 58 12.91 -3.98 2.39
C ARG A 58 12.36 -4.01 3.82
N TYR A 59 11.12 -3.57 4.00
CA TYR A 59 10.42 -3.58 5.28
C TYR A 59 9.48 -4.79 5.42
N HIS A 60 9.69 -5.88 4.68
CA HIS A 60 8.79 -7.05 4.65
C HIS A 60 8.38 -7.57 6.04
N ASP A 61 9.28 -7.55 7.02
CA ASP A 61 9.00 -8.00 8.40
C ASP A 61 7.92 -7.15 9.12
N PHE A 62 7.58 -5.97 8.59
CA PHE A 62 6.50 -5.09 9.07
C PHE A 62 5.27 -5.12 8.18
N LEU A 63 5.29 -5.85 7.07
CA LEU A 63 4.18 -5.91 6.14
C LEU A 63 3.35 -7.17 6.43
N PRO A 64 2.01 -7.09 6.43
CA PRO A 64 1.16 -8.19 6.84
C PRO A 64 0.99 -9.23 5.72
N VAL A 65 2.05 -9.62 5.02
CA VAL A 65 2.04 -10.48 3.82
C VAL A 65 3.24 -11.43 3.85
N GLU A 66 3.15 -12.53 3.11
CA GLU A 66 4.26 -13.45 2.92
C GLU A 66 5.30 -12.82 1.98
N LYS A 67 6.58 -13.01 2.32
CA LYS A 67 7.71 -12.37 1.63
C LYS A 67 7.77 -12.71 0.14
N ASP A 68 7.52 -13.97 -0.19
CA ASP A 68 7.72 -14.51 -1.54
C ASP A 68 6.56 -14.17 -2.49
N SER A 69 5.47 -13.59 -1.96
CA SER A 69 4.26 -13.22 -2.72
C SER A 69 4.25 -11.76 -3.18
N ALA A 70 5.30 -11.00 -2.91
CA ALA A 70 5.35 -9.56 -3.12
C ALA A 70 5.00 -9.11 -4.55
N VAL A 71 3.88 -8.39 -4.71
CA VAL A 71 3.51 -7.69 -5.95
C VAL A 71 4.23 -6.34 -5.97
N ASP A 72 5.47 -6.35 -6.45
CA ASP A 72 6.33 -5.17 -6.53
C ASP A 72 6.46 -4.63 -7.97
N ILE A 73 6.10 -3.35 -8.16
CA ILE A 73 6.35 -2.58 -9.40
C ILE A 73 7.48 -1.56 -9.21
N SER A 74 8.37 -1.79 -8.24
CA SER A 74 9.39 -0.86 -7.72
C SER A 74 8.82 0.25 -6.84
N THR A 75 7.84 -0.09 -6.02
CA THR A 75 7.14 0.86 -5.14
C THR A 75 8.03 1.30 -3.99
N GLY A 76 8.03 2.59 -3.65
CA GLY A 76 8.71 3.11 -2.48
C GLY A 76 10.16 3.52 -2.75
N PHE A 77 10.98 3.52 -1.69
CA PHE A 77 12.36 4.05 -1.69
C PHE A 77 12.53 5.44 -2.35
N THR A 78 11.47 6.24 -2.30
CA THR A 78 11.40 7.55 -2.93
C THR A 78 12.32 8.59 -2.30
N PRO A 79 12.69 9.68 -3.01
CA PRO A 79 13.58 10.70 -2.48
C PRO A 79 13.09 11.36 -1.18
N LEU A 80 14.04 11.67 -0.30
CA LEU A 80 13.85 12.59 0.82
C LEU A 80 14.65 13.86 0.53
N ILE A 81 13.96 14.90 0.08
CA ILE A 81 14.58 16.10 -0.47
C ILE A 81 14.72 17.16 0.62
N HIS A 82 15.93 17.63 0.89
CA HIS A 82 16.15 18.78 1.79
C HIS A 82 15.73 20.08 1.09
N ALA A 83 14.60 20.65 1.49
CA ALA A 83 13.96 21.78 0.83
C ALA A 83 14.52 23.12 1.34
N LYS A 84 15.81 23.37 1.08
CA LYS A 84 16.56 24.51 1.66
C LYS A 84 15.92 25.88 1.42
N ASN A 85 15.44 26.15 0.21
CA ASN A 85 14.87 27.46 -0.14
C ASN A 85 13.53 27.71 0.56
N LEU A 86 12.65 26.71 0.54
CA LEU A 86 11.38 26.76 1.25
C LEU A 86 11.59 26.81 2.76
N GLY A 87 12.55 26.03 3.27
CA GLY A 87 12.95 26.07 4.68
C GLY A 87 13.36 27.47 5.12
N ARG A 88 14.21 28.15 4.34
CA ARG A 88 14.61 29.55 4.60
C ARG A 88 13.41 30.51 4.63
N GLN A 89 12.47 30.37 3.70
CA GLN A 89 11.26 31.20 3.67
C GLN A 89 10.35 30.97 4.89
N LEU A 90 10.32 29.75 5.42
CA LEU A 90 9.50 29.37 6.57
C LEU A 90 10.23 29.48 7.92
N GLY A 91 11.51 29.85 7.94
CA GLY A 91 12.33 29.86 9.17
C GLY A 91 12.68 28.47 9.70
N LEU A 92 12.76 27.47 8.83
CA LEU A 92 13.03 26.07 9.16
C LEU A 92 14.38 25.60 8.57
N ASP A 93 15.35 25.27 9.43
CA ASP A 93 16.66 24.78 9.00
C ASP A 93 16.62 23.33 8.45
N HIS A 94 15.66 22.54 8.93
CA HIS A 94 15.56 21.10 8.69
C HIS A 94 14.22 20.71 8.03
N LEU A 95 13.84 21.41 6.96
CA LEU A 95 12.66 21.06 6.18
C LEU A 95 12.98 20.02 5.10
N TYR A 96 12.31 18.87 5.14
CA TYR A 96 12.44 17.79 4.16
C TYR A 96 11.10 17.46 3.50
N ILE A 97 11.15 17.11 2.22
CA ILE A 97 10.00 16.63 1.44
C ILE A 97 10.22 15.15 1.12
N LYS A 98 9.35 14.28 1.65
CA LYS A 98 9.29 12.89 1.23
C LYS A 98 8.47 12.80 -0.06
N ASN A 99 9.15 12.66 -1.19
CA ASN A 99 8.50 12.81 -2.49
C ASN A 99 7.90 11.48 -2.98
N ASP A 100 6.69 11.15 -2.54
CA ASP A 100 5.98 9.97 -3.03
C ASP A 100 5.27 10.18 -4.38
N SER A 101 5.36 11.36 -5.00
CA SER A 101 4.82 11.61 -6.34
C SER A 101 5.64 10.96 -7.46
N VAL A 102 6.79 10.35 -7.13
CA VAL A 102 7.66 9.64 -8.08
C VAL A 102 7.65 8.13 -7.88
N ASN A 103 6.66 7.60 -7.14
CA ASN A 103 6.33 6.18 -7.22
C ASN A 103 5.91 5.82 -8.66
N PRO A 104 5.91 4.52 -9.04
CA PRO A 104 5.64 4.08 -10.42
C PRO A 104 4.35 4.63 -11.05
N THR A 105 3.25 4.77 -10.28
CA THR A 105 2.00 5.38 -10.76
C THR A 105 1.86 6.86 -10.39
N PHE A 106 2.97 7.50 -10.03
CA PHE A 106 3.07 8.89 -9.57
C PHE A 106 2.27 9.19 -8.30
N SER A 107 2.06 8.17 -7.45
CA SER A 107 1.30 8.34 -6.22
C SER A 107 1.79 7.49 -5.05
N PHE A 108 1.63 8.02 -3.84
CA PHE A 108 1.81 7.25 -2.61
C PHE A 108 0.87 6.03 -2.51
N LYS A 109 -0.22 6.01 -3.29
CA LYS A 109 -1.20 4.91 -3.32
C LYS A 109 -0.58 3.57 -3.71
N ASP A 110 0.56 3.58 -4.40
CA ASP A 110 1.30 2.36 -4.72
C ASP A 110 1.69 1.57 -3.47
N ARG A 111 1.96 2.24 -2.35
CA ARG A 111 2.36 1.54 -1.11
C ARG A 111 1.27 0.63 -0.57
N PRO A 112 0.08 1.13 -0.19
CA PRO A 112 -0.97 0.26 0.32
C PRO A 112 -1.46 -0.72 -0.76
N VAL A 113 -1.56 -0.32 -2.04
CA VAL A 113 -2.07 -1.19 -3.09
C VAL A 113 -1.12 -2.37 -3.36
N SER A 114 0.20 -2.19 -3.27
CA SER A 114 1.16 -3.29 -3.35
C SER A 114 0.92 -4.36 -2.28
N VAL A 115 0.66 -3.93 -1.03
CA VAL A 115 0.33 -4.84 0.08
C VAL A 115 -1.05 -5.48 -0.13
N THR A 116 -2.07 -4.69 -0.48
CA THR A 116 -3.44 -5.18 -0.71
C THR A 116 -3.48 -6.21 -1.84
N THR A 117 -2.79 -5.96 -2.96
CA THR A 117 -2.77 -6.88 -4.11
C THR A 117 -2.04 -8.16 -3.75
N THR A 118 -0.92 -8.07 -3.03
CA THR A 118 -0.20 -9.24 -2.50
C THR A 118 -1.10 -10.07 -1.59
N LYS A 119 -1.80 -9.42 -0.65
CA LYS A 119 -2.72 -10.10 0.26
C LYS A 119 -3.92 -10.72 -0.46
N ALA A 120 -4.42 -10.07 -1.51
CA ALA A 120 -5.52 -10.61 -2.31
C ALA A 120 -5.13 -11.91 -3.03
N LEU A 121 -3.89 -12.00 -3.53
CA LEU A 121 -3.36 -13.26 -4.09
C LEU A 121 -3.24 -14.36 -3.04
N GLU A 122 -2.77 -14.03 -1.83
CA GLU A 122 -2.71 -15.00 -0.71
C GLU A 122 -4.08 -15.52 -0.29
N PHE A 123 -5.13 -14.69 -0.42
CA PHE A 123 -6.52 -15.09 -0.22
C PHE A 123 -7.16 -15.72 -1.46
N GLU A 124 -6.38 -15.99 -2.51
CA GLU A 124 -6.83 -16.63 -3.75
C GLU A 124 -7.97 -15.87 -4.44
N PHE A 125 -8.02 -14.54 -4.28
CA PHE A 125 -8.97 -13.71 -5.00
C PHE A 125 -8.61 -13.56 -6.47
N GLU A 126 -9.62 -13.63 -7.34
CA GLU A 126 -9.43 -13.53 -8.79
C GLU A 126 -9.53 -12.08 -9.29
N VAL A 127 -10.25 -11.23 -8.56
CA VAL A 127 -10.61 -9.86 -8.97
C VAL A 127 -10.08 -8.83 -7.99
N LEU A 128 -9.36 -7.84 -8.52
CA LEU A 128 -9.00 -6.61 -7.80
C LEU A 128 -9.84 -5.45 -8.32
N ALA A 129 -10.68 -4.86 -7.46
CA ALA A 129 -11.59 -3.80 -7.87
C ALA A 129 -11.45 -2.55 -7.00
N CYS A 130 -11.76 -1.38 -7.56
CA CYS A 130 -11.90 -0.15 -6.79
C CYS A 130 -12.98 0.77 -7.35
N VAL A 131 -13.56 1.58 -6.47
CA VAL A 131 -14.36 2.76 -6.85
C VAL A 131 -13.47 3.98 -6.61
N SER A 132 -13.10 4.71 -7.65
CA SER A 132 -12.16 5.83 -7.50
C SER A 132 -12.25 6.87 -8.62
N THR A 133 -11.86 8.10 -8.29
CA THR A 133 -11.79 9.25 -9.20
C THR A 133 -10.39 9.87 -9.29
N GLY A 134 -9.35 9.13 -8.88
CA GLY A 134 -7.99 9.68 -8.77
C GLY A 134 -6.90 8.64 -8.65
N ASN A 135 -5.87 8.91 -7.86
CA ASN A 135 -4.65 8.10 -7.88
C ASN A 135 -4.83 6.61 -7.53
N LEU A 136 -5.88 6.25 -6.79
CA LEU A 136 -6.11 4.86 -6.41
C LEU A 136 -6.45 3.99 -7.63
N MET A 137 -7.23 4.46 -8.61
CA MET A 137 -7.53 3.67 -9.81
C MET A 137 -6.29 3.35 -10.63
N GLY A 138 -5.38 4.31 -10.80
CA GLY A 138 -4.11 4.06 -11.50
C GLY A 138 -3.24 3.05 -10.78
N SER A 139 -3.16 3.17 -9.45
CA SER A 139 -2.40 2.25 -8.61
C SER A 139 -2.96 0.83 -8.63
N VAL A 140 -4.29 0.67 -8.48
CA VAL A 140 -5.00 -0.62 -8.55
C VAL A 140 -4.84 -1.25 -9.92
N ALA A 141 -5.01 -0.48 -10.99
CA ALA A 141 -4.84 -0.95 -12.36
C ALA A 141 -3.42 -1.47 -12.61
N ALA A 142 -2.39 -0.72 -12.20
CA ALA A 142 -0.99 -1.11 -12.40
C ALA A 142 -0.59 -2.36 -11.60
N HIS A 143 -0.97 -2.44 -10.32
CA HIS A 143 -0.65 -3.60 -9.48
C HIS A 143 -1.46 -4.84 -9.89
N GLY A 144 -2.73 -4.68 -10.24
CA GLY A 144 -3.55 -5.78 -10.77
C GLY A 144 -2.98 -6.35 -12.06
N ALA A 145 -2.53 -5.50 -12.99
CA ALA A 145 -1.82 -5.92 -14.19
C ALA A 145 -0.51 -6.67 -13.87
N LYS A 146 0.29 -6.18 -12.91
CA LYS A 146 1.51 -6.87 -12.43
C LYS A 146 1.22 -8.23 -11.82
N ALA A 147 0.12 -8.34 -11.07
CA ALA A 147 -0.31 -9.56 -10.39
C ALA A 147 -1.01 -10.57 -11.33
N GLY A 148 -1.36 -10.16 -12.56
CA GLY A 148 -2.15 -10.98 -13.47
C GLY A 148 -3.61 -11.18 -13.01
N MET A 149 -4.12 -10.30 -12.15
CA MET A 149 -5.50 -10.36 -11.64
C MET A 149 -6.47 -9.69 -12.60
N GLN A 150 -7.71 -10.19 -12.67
CA GLN A 150 -8.77 -9.42 -13.32
C GLN A 150 -8.97 -8.12 -12.54
N THR A 151 -8.86 -6.98 -13.23
CA THR A 151 -8.89 -5.69 -12.55
C THR A 151 -10.05 -4.84 -13.02
N MET A 152 -10.81 -4.26 -12.10
CA MET A 152 -11.98 -3.42 -12.39
C MET A 152 -11.87 -2.06 -11.72
N VAL A 153 -12.23 -1.01 -12.46
CA VAL A 153 -12.28 0.36 -11.94
C VAL A 153 -13.65 0.95 -12.23
N PHE A 154 -14.35 1.32 -11.15
CA PHE A 154 -15.64 1.99 -11.20
C PHE A 154 -15.47 3.50 -10.96
N TYR A 155 -16.05 4.33 -11.81
CA TYR A 155 -15.95 5.79 -11.71
C TYR A 155 -17.21 6.51 -12.23
N PRO A 156 -17.47 7.76 -11.80
CA PRO A 156 -18.58 8.55 -12.34
C PRO A 156 -18.39 8.88 -13.83
N ALA A 157 -19.49 8.90 -14.58
CA ALA A 157 -19.47 9.11 -16.03
C ALA A 157 -18.88 10.48 -16.47
N ASP A 158 -18.85 11.47 -15.57
CA ASP A 158 -18.35 12.82 -15.80
C ASP A 158 -16.89 13.03 -15.35
N LEU A 159 -16.16 11.95 -15.04
CA LEU A 159 -14.75 12.05 -14.64
C LEU A 159 -13.86 12.61 -15.76
N GLU A 160 -12.90 13.45 -15.39
CA GLU A 160 -11.90 14.02 -16.28
C GLU A 160 -11.13 12.93 -17.06
N GLN A 161 -11.06 13.09 -18.38
CA GLN A 161 -10.48 12.09 -19.30
C GLN A 161 -9.02 11.74 -18.99
N GLY A 162 -8.20 12.69 -18.55
CA GLY A 162 -6.80 12.42 -18.20
C GLY A 162 -6.66 11.37 -17.09
N LYS A 163 -7.57 11.37 -16.11
CA LYS A 163 -7.57 10.40 -15.01
C LYS A 163 -7.99 9.01 -15.47
N ILE A 164 -9.00 8.96 -16.34
CA ILE A 164 -9.48 7.71 -16.96
C ILE A 164 -8.34 7.07 -17.76
N GLN A 165 -7.69 7.85 -18.63
CA GLN A 165 -6.57 7.37 -19.45
C GLN A 165 -5.41 6.86 -18.59
N GLY A 166 -5.07 7.57 -17.51
CA GLY A 166 -3.99 7.17 -16.60
C GLY A 166 -4.18 5.79 -15.96
N ALA A 167 -5.42 5.33 -15.75
CA ALA A 167 -5.68 3.96 -15.30
C ALA A 167 -5.85 2.98 -16.48
N ALA A 168 -6.52 3.40 -17.55
CA ALA A 168 -6.86 2.56 -18.70
C ALA A 168 -5.63 1.98 -19.42
N VAL A 169 -4.49 2.69 -19.40
CA VAL A 169 -3.24 2.21 -20.01
C VAL A 169 -2.72 0.88 -19.43
N TYR A 170 -3.13 0.52 -18.21
CA TYR A 170 -2.78 -0.75 -17.58
C TYR A 170 -3.75 -1.90 -17.93
N GLY A 171 -4.76 -1.65 -18.76
CA GLY A 171 -5.73 -2.64 -19.22
C GLY A 171 -6.79 -3.13 -18.20
N PRO A 172 -7.22 -2.37 -17.18
CA PRO A 172 -8.36 -2.79 -16.35
C PRO A 172 -9.68 -2.71 -17.15
N THR A 173 -10.71 -3.41 -16.65
CA THR A 173 -12.10 -3.16 -17.07
C THR A 173 -12.57 -1.83 -16.45
N MET A 174 -12.91 -0.88 -17.30
CA MET A 174 -13.38 0.46 -16.91
C MET A 174 -14.91 0.47 -16.89
N VAL A 175 -15.51 0.84 -15.75
CA VAL A 175 -16.97 0.79 -15.50
C VAL A 175 -17.51 2.14 -15.06
#